data_AF-A0A3B8PUR9-F1
#
_entry.id   AF-A0A3B8PUR9-F1
#
_cell.length_a   1.000
_cell.length_b   1.000
_cell.length_c   1.000
_cell.angle_alpha   90.00
_cell.angle_beta   90.00
_cell.angle_gamma   90.00
#
_symmetry.space_group_name_H-M   'P 1'
#
loop_
_entity.id
_entity.type
_entity.pdbx_description
1 polymer ?
#
loop_
_entity_poly.entity_id
_entity_poly.type
_entity_poly.pdbx_seq_one_letter_code
_entity_poly.pdbx_strand_id
1 'polypeptide(L)' 'MSSAASLTTANRRPIPLQVRDDLIFERIEFLGVSYWVVKDPVGLKYFRLQPEQFHVLQLLNGDRHL' A
#
# COMPACT_ATOMS: atom_id res chain seq x y z
N MET A 1 -6.04 10.48 -36.94
CA MET A 1 -4.77 11.00 -36.38
C MET A 1 -4.29 9.99 -35.36
N SER A 2 -3.42 9.06 -35.76
CA SER A 2 -2.92 7.98 -34.90
C SER A 2 -1.87 8.55 -33.95
N SER A 3 -2.19 8.64 -32.66
CA SER A 3 -1.22 9.01 -31.62
C SER A 3 -0.16 7.93 -31.53
N ALA A 4 1.07 8.25 -31.96
CA ALA A 4 2.23 7.41 -31.74
C ALA A 4 2.37 7.19 -30.22
N ALA A 5 2.16 5.95 -29.76
CA ALA A 5 2.51 5.59 -28.40
C ALA A 5 4.02 5.81 -28.25
N SER A 6 4.41 6.85 -27.53
CA SER A 6 5.82 7.13 -27.21
C SER A 6 6.42 5.86 -26.63
N LEU A 7 7.36 5.23 -27.35
CA LEU A 7 8.11 4.08 -26.87
C LEU A 7 9.06 4.56 -25.76
N THR A 8 8.52 4.70 -24.55
CA THR A 8 9.33 4.93 -23.35
C THR A 8 9.91 3.60 -22.90
N THR A 9 11.24 3.53 -22.78
CA THR A 9 11.96 2.36 -22.24
C THR A 9 11.32 1.91 -20.93
N ALA A 10 11.11 0.60 -20.76
CA ALA A 10 10.39 0.02 -19.61
C ALA A 10 10.93 0.50 -18.24
N ASN A 11 12.24 0.76 -18.14
CA ASN A 11 12.89 1.26 -16.92
C ASN A 11 12.60 2.73 -16.56
N ARG A 12 11.82 3.44 -17.38
CA ARG A 12 11.37 4.83 -17.12
C ARG A 12 9.87 4.91 -16.87
N ARG A 13 9.16 3.78 -16.86
CA ARG A 13 7.73 3.76 -16.58
C ARG A 13 7.53 3.86 -15.06
N PRO A 14 6.72 4.82 -14.58
CA PRO A 14 6.37 4.89 -13.16
C PRO A 14 5.74 3.58 -12.69
N ILE A 15 6.12 3.12 -11.50
CA ILE A 15 5.56 1.90 -10.90
C ILE A 15 4.41 2.32 -9.98
N PRO A 16 3.16 1.89 -10.23
CA PRO A 16 2.05 2.17 -9.33
C PRO A 16 2.26 1.47 -8.00
N LEU A 17 2.07 2.20 -6.91
CA LEU A 17 2.07 1.64 -5.56
C LEU A 17 0.65 1.31 -5.14
N GLN A 18 0.39 0.02 -4.90
CA GLN A 18 -0.91 -0.46 -4.43
C GLN A 18 -0.73 -1.38 -3.22
N VAL A 19 -1.61 -1.23 -2.23
CA VAL A 19 -1.76 -2.20 -1.14
C VAL A 19 -2.21 -3.56 -1.70
N ARG A 20 -1.70 -4.63 -1.11
CA ARG A 20 -2.16 -5.98 -1.40
C ARG A 20 -3.58 -6.22 -0.85
N ASP A 21 -4.48 -6.68 -1.72
CA ASP A 21 -5.90 -6.88 -1.40
C ASP A 21 -6.17 -8.02 -0.40
N ASP A 22 -5.22 -8.94 -0.24
CA ASP A 22 -5.32 -10.09 0.66
C ASP A 22 -4.85 -9.78 2.09
N LEU A 23 -4.36 -8.57 2.36
CA LEU A 23 -3.97 -8.16 3.70
C LEU A 23 -5.19 -7.99 4.61
N ILE A 24 -5.05 -8.46 5.85
CA ILE A 24 -6.12 -8.37 6.85
C ILE A 24 -5.79 -7.26 7.84
N PHE A 25 -6.78 -6.41 8.12
CA PHE A 25 -6.62 -5.24 8.99
C PHE A 25 -7.52 -5.35 10.21
N GLU A 26 -6.95 -5.12 11.39
CA GLU A 26 -7.68 -5.14 12.66
C GLU A 26 -7.25 -3.98 13.54
N ARG A 27 -8.22 -3.24 14.08
CA ARG A 27 -7.93 -2.15 15.02
C ARG A 27 -7.91 -2.69 16.44
N ILE A 28 -6.86 -2.39 17.18
CA ILE A 28 -6.70 -2.78 18.58
C ILE A 28 -6.38 -1.56 19.44
N GLU A 29 -6.73 -1.64 20.72
CA GLU A 29 -6.26 -0.70 21.74
C GLU A 29 -5.29 -1.40 22.67
N PHE A 30 -4.15 -0.77 22.92
CA PHE A 30 -3.13 -1.27 23.83
C PHE A 30 -2.58 -0.12 24.66
N LEU A 31 -2.72 -0.23 25.99
CA LEU A 31 -2.30 0.80 26.95
C LEU A 31 -2.86 2.21 26.63
N GLY A 32 -4.12 2.26 26.19
CA GLY A 32 -4.79 3.52 25.82
C GLY A 32 -4.36 4.10 24.47
N VAL A 33 -3.52 3.39 23.71
CA VAL A 33 -3.09 3.80 22.37
C VAL A 33 -3.73 2.88 21.33
N SER A 34 -4.34 3.48 20.32
CA SER A 34 -4.94 2.75 19.19
C SER A 34 -3.88 2.38 18.16
N TYR A 35 -3.90 1.14 17.70
CA TYR A 35 -3.05 0.63 16.63
C TYR A 35 -3.88 -0.11 15.58
N TRP A 36 -3.34 -0.19 14.36
CA TRP A 36 -3.80 -1.07 13.31
C TRP A 36 -2.85 -2.24 13.16
N VAL A 37 -3.35 -3.45 13.38
CA VAL A 37 -2.62 -4.68 13.10
C VAL A 37 -2.87 -5.07 11.65
N VAL A 38 -1.78 -5.21 10.89
CA VAL A 38 -1.80 -5.74 9.53
C VAL A 38 -1.29 -7.18 9.58
N LYS A 39 -2.11 -8.13 9.13
CA LYS A 39 -1.74 -9.55 9.02
C LYS A 39 -1.42 -9.85 7.56
N ASP A 40 -0.22 -10.32 7.30
CA ASP A 40 0.20 -10.80 5.98
C ASP A 40 0.07 -12.34 5.92
N PRO A 41 -0.94 -12.87 5.22
CA PRO A 41 -1.18 -14.32 5.16
C PRO A 41 -0.11 -15.07 4.35
N VAL A 42 0.56 -14.40 3.41
CA VAL A 42 1.57 -15.02 2.53
C VAL A 42 2.96 -14.93 3.16
N GLY A 43 3.29 -13.75 3.70
CA GLY A 43 4.59 -13.50 4.34
C GLY A 43 4.71 -14.04 5.75
N LEU A 44 3.61 -14.49 6.36
CA LEU A 44 3.51 -14.93 7.76
C LEU A 44 4.02 -13.87 8.75
N LYS A 45 3.70 -12.60 8.47
CA LYS A 45 4.15 -11.45 9.25
C LYS A 45 2.99 -10.64 9.79
N TYR A 46 3.27 -9.97 10.90
CA TYR A 46 2.34 -9.06 11.55
C TYR A 46 3.02 -7.72 11.75
N PHE A 47 2.33 -6.66 11.40
CA PHE A 47 2.80 -5.28 11.59
C PHE A 47 1.82 -4.54 12.49
N ARG A 48 2.33 -3.69 13.38
CA ARG A 48 1.52 -2.75 14.17
C ARG A 48 1.81 -1.36 13.66
N LEU A 49 0.79 -0.75 13.08
CA LEU A 49 0.86 0.60 12.53
C LEU A 49 0.13 1.56 13.46
N GLN A 50 0.69 2.75 13.63
CA GLN A 50 -0.04 3.88 14.17
C GLN A 50 -1.15 4.31 13.20
N PRO A 51 -2.20 5.02 13.65
CA PRO A 51 -3.29 5.49 12.80
C PRO A 51 -2.82 6.24 11.54
N GLU A 52 -1.80 7.09 11.68
CA GLU A 52 -1.23 7.89 10.59
C GLU A 52 -0.51 7.00 9.57
N GLN A 53 0.24 5.99 10.05
CA GLN A 53 0.93 5.04 9.18
C GLN A 53 -0.06 4.17 8.40
N PHE A 54 -1.13 3.72 9.06
CA PHE A 54 -2.22 3.00 8.39
C PHE A 54 -2.92 3.89 7.36
N HIS A 55 -3.15 5.17 7.68
CA HIS A 55 -3.71 6.11 6.72
C HIS A 55 -2.83 6.27 5.47
N VAL A 56 -1.51 6.42 5.65
CA VAL A 56 -0.57 6.47 4.52
C VAL A 56 -0.61 5.18 3.69
N LEU A 57 -0.72 4.02 4.34
CA LEU A 57 -0.88 2.75 3.63
C LEU A 57 -2.13 2.77 2.74
N GLN A 58 -3.28 3.25 3.24
CA GLN A 58 -4.52 3.36 2.46
C GLN A 58 -4.44 4.35 1.30
N LEU A 59 -3.48 5.30 1.31
CA LEU A 59 -3.24 6.19 0.18
C LEU A 59 -2.50 5.51 -0.99
N LEU A 60 -1.99 4.28 -0.81
CA LEU A 60 -1.37 3.49 -1.87
C LEU A 60 -2.45 2.74 -2.66
N ASN A 61 -3.15 3.46 -3.52
CA ASN A 61 -4.30 2.98 -4.30
C ASN A 61 -3.99 2.74 -5.79
N GLY A 62 -2.72 2.79 -6.19
CA GLY A 62 -2.29 2.63 -7.58
C GLY A 62 -2.19 3.93 -8.39
N ASP A 63 -2.77 5.04 -7.91
CA ASP A 63 -2.71 6.35 -8.59
C ASP A 63 -1.37 7.07 -8.37
N ARG A 64 -0.67 6.70 -7.29
CA ARG A 64 0.63 7.28 -6.92
C ARG A 64 1.76 6.40 -7.44
N HIS A 65 2.79 7.07 -7.94
CA HIS A 65 3.95 6.44 -8.54
C HIS A 65 5.25 6.83 -7.80
N LEU A 66 6.21 5.91 -7.76
CA LEU A 66 7.60 6.18 -7.37
C LEU A 66 8.44 6.63 -8.58
#